data_AF-Q8PWW0-F1
#
_entry.id   AF-Q8PWW0-F1
#
_cell.length_a   1.000
_cell.length_b   1.000
_cell.length_c   1.000
_cell.angle_alpha   90.00
_cell.angle_beta   90.00
_cell.angle_gamma   90.00
#
_symmetry.space_group_name_H-M   'P 1'
#
loop_
_entity.id
_entity.type
_entity.pdbx_description
1 polymer ?
#
loop_
_entity_poly.entity_id
_entity_poly.type
_entity_poly.pdbx_seq_one_letter_code
_entity_poly.pdbx_strand_id
1 'polypeptide(L)'
;MGKRGAKPKFTDVFCPNKDCKLYGITGKENIIGNGTYEIKNKRVRKYICRECGRVFNDRTGTFFDNVRKDESDIKLAIKMAIKGMSIQAISDVLEVQPATVSNWLFRAAKQCDIVNEDLMKDLNIRKVEMDELWVIVEKKLHQEQKLKMMEHGCG
;
A
#
# COMPACT_ATOMS: atom_id res chain seq x y z
N MET A 1 -12.74 42.48 -0.17
CA MET A 1 -12.29 41.30 0.60
C MET A 1 -13.47 40.35 0.72
N GLY A 2 -13.51 39.24 -0.02
CA GLY A 2 -14.64 38.29 0.03
C GLY A 2 -14.78 37.65 1.43
N LYS A 3 -16.02 37.45 1.89
CA LYS A 3 -16.28 36.74 3.15
C LYS A 3 -15.69 35.33 3.04
N ARG A 4 -14.71 35.00 3.89
CA ARG A 4 -14.20 33.62 3.98
C ARG A 4 -15.33 32.74 4.52
N GLY A 5 -15.67 31.67 3.80
CA GLY A 5 -16.64 30.67 4.26
C GLY A 5 -16.21 30.02 5.58
N ALA A 6 -17.12 29.26 6.18
CA ALA A 6 -16.84 28.50 7.39
C ALA A 6 -15.57 27.64 7.23
N LYS A 7 -14.71 27.60 8.25
CA LYS A 7 -13.50 26.77 8.21
C LYS A 7 -13.92 25.29 8.11
N PRO A 8 -13.38 24.51 7.17
CA PRO A 8 -13.67 23.09 7.09
C PRO A 8 -13.19 22.38 8.36
N LYS A 9 -14.03 21.50 8.90
CA LYS A 9 -13.69 20.60 10.00
C LYS A 9 -13.26 19.25 9.43
N PHE A 10 -12.16 18.70 9.95
CA PHE A 10 -11.64 17.39 9.55
C PHE A 10 -11.92 16.41 10.69
N THR A 11 -13.12 15.83 10.69
CA THR A 11 -13.60 14.97 11.77
C THR A 11 -13.13 13.53 11.62
N ASP A 12 -12.78 13.11 10.42
CA ASP A 12 -12.33 11.78 10.01
C ASP A 12 -10.80 11.64 9.92
N VAL A 13 -10.05 12.74 10.09
CA VAL A 13 -8.59 12.75 10.00
C VAL A 13 -7.99 12.68 11.41
N PHE A 14 -7.01 11.79 11.60
CA PHE A 14 -6.27 11.65 12.85
C PHE A 14 -4.80 12.07 12.70
N CYS A 15 -4.12 12.28 13.83
CA CYS A 15 -2.70 12.57 13.83
C CYS A 15 -1.89 11.27 13.60
N PRO A 16 -1.01 11.20 12.59
CA PRO A 16 -0.23 9.98 12.30
C PRO A 16 1.04 9.85 13.18
N ASN A 17 1.35 10.84 14.02
CA ASN A 17 2.53 10.80 14.88
C ASN A 17 2.29 9.92 16.10
N LYS A 18 3.01 8.78 16.21
CA LYS A 18 2.87 7.82 17.32
C LYS A 18 3.20 8.42 18.70
N ASP A 19 4.05 9.45 18.73
CA ASP A 19 4.44 10.14 19.97
C ASP A 19 3.43 11.23 20.38
N CYS A 20 2.38 11.45 19.60
CA CYS A 20 1.34 12.42 19.90
C CYS A 20 0.31 11.84 20.89
N LYS A 21 -0.10 12.62 21.88
CA LYS A 21 -1.19 12.26 22.82
C LYS A 21 -2.52 11.96 22.12
N LEU A 22 -2.72 12.55 20.94
CA LEU A 22 -3.91 12.37 20.10
C LEU A 22 -3.63 11.48 18.86
N TYR A 23 -2.62 10.60 18.94
CA TYR A 23 -2.34 9.62 17.89
C TYR A 23 -3.54 8.71 17.63
N GLY A 24 -3.94 8.54 16.37
CA GLY A 24 -5.02 7.62 15.99
C GLY A 24 -6.44 8.03 16.39
N ILE A 25 -6.63 9.14 17.12
CA ILE A 25 -7.94 9.60 17.59
C ILE A 25 -8.52 10.63 16.60
N THR A 26 -9.74 10.39 16.14
CA THR A 26 -10.52 11.29 15.25
C THR A 26 -11.46 12.20 16.06
N GLY A 27 -12.03 13.23 15.43
CA GLY A 27 -13.04 14.10 16.05
C GLY A 27 -12.57 15.03 17.19
N LYS A 28 -11.27 15.11 17.47
CA LYS A 28 -10.70 15.96 18.54
C LYS A 28 -10.40 17.40 18.11
N GLU A 29 -10.74 17.77 16.88
CA GLU A 29 -10.53 19.11 16.28
C GLU A 29 -9.06 19.61 16.35
N ASN A 30 -8.11 18.71 16.63
CA ASN A 30 -6.68 19.01 16.66
C ASN A 30 -6.07 19.13 15.26
N ILE A 31 -6.73 18.59 14.24
CA ILE A 31 -6.29 18.63 12.85
C ILE A 31 -6.89 19.83 12.12
N ILE A 32 -6.02 20.66 11.55
CA ILE A 32 -6.43 21.78 10.70
C ILE A 32 -5.77 21.70 9.32
N GLY A 33 -6.37 22.36 8.34
CA GLY A 33 -5.83 22.43 6.99
C GLY A 33 -4.61 23.36 6.93
N ASN A 34 -3.54 22.89 6.30
CA ASN A 34 -2.26 23.59 6.11
C ASN A 34 -1.96 23.83 4.62
N GLY A 35 -3.01 24.17 3.85
CA GLY A 35 -2.93 24.37 2.39
C GLY A 35 -3.18 23.12 1.57
N THR A 36 -3.05 23.27 0.25
CA THR A 36 -3.21 22.21 -0.75
C THR A 36 -2.13 22.35 -1.81
N TYR A 37 -1.81 21.26 -2.50
CA TYR A 37 -0.91 21.28 -3.66
C TYR A 37 -1.37 20.24 -4.68
N GLU A 38 -0.93 20.36 -5.92
CA GLU A 38 -1.30 19.44 -7.00
C GLU A 38 -0.16 18.45 -7.31
N ILE A 39 -0.52 17.18 -7.49
CA ILE A 39 0.34 16.15 -8.07
C ILE A 39 -0.44 15.55 -9.23
N LYS A 40 0.09 15.68 -10.46
CA LYS A 40 -0.47 15.04 -11.68
C LYS A 40 -2.00 15.10 -11.73
N ASN A 41 -2.56 16.31 -11.62
CA ASN A 41 -4.01 16.59 -11.65
C ASN A 41 -4.84 16.12 -10.44
N LYS A 42 -4.20 15.68 -9.36
CA LYS A 42 -4.87 15.44 -8.07
C LYS A 42 -4.49 16.50 -7.06
N ARG A 43 -5.51 17.13 -6.48
CA ARG A 43 -5.33 18.06 -5.36
C ARG A 43 -5.12 17.28 -4.06
N VAL A 44 -3.95 17.43 -3.47
CA VAL A 44 -3.58 16.85 -2.17
C VAL A 44 -3.71 17.92 -1.09
N ARG A 45 -4.44 17.63 -0.02
CA ARG A 45 -4.56 18.45 1.18
C ARG A 45 -3.38 18.20 2.10
N LYS A 46 -2.85 19.29 2.66
CA LYS A 46 -1.92 19.25 3.79
C LYS A 46 -2.68 19.54 5.07
N TYR A 47 -2.21 18.92 6.14
CA TYR A 47 -2.72 19.03 7.50
C TYR A 47 -1.60 19.44 8.44
N ILE A 48 -1.98 20.05 9.55
CA ILE A 48 -1.11 20.20 10.72
C ILE A 48 -1.89 19.82 11.97
N CYS A 49 -1.28 19.00 12.82
CA CYS A 49 -1.80 18.70 14.15
C CYS A 49 -1.40 19.83 15.10
N ARG A 50 -2.37 20.48 15.74
CA ARG A 50 -2.11 21.55 16.72
C ARG A 50 -1.57 21.04 18.05
N GLU A 51 -1.73 19.76 18.35
CA GLU A 51 -1.24 19.14 19.58
C GLU A 51 0.29 18.92 19.55
N CYS A 52 0.82 18.38 18.44
CA CYS A 52 2.24 18.04 18.34
C CYS A 52 2.98 18.79 17.22
N GLY A 53 2.32 19.66 16.47
CA GLY A 53 2.91 20.42 15.36
C GLY A 53 3.20 19.61 14.10
N ARG A 54 2.95 18.29 14.08
CA ARG A 54 3.25 17.43 12.92
C ARG A 54 2.46 17.88 11.68
N VAL A 55 3.18 18.11 10.59
CA VAL A 55 2.60 18.32 9.25
C VAL A 55 2.53 17.00 8.50
N PHE A 56 1.40 16.77 7.84
CA PHE A 56 1.13 15.57 7.04
C PHE A 56 0.12 15.89 5.92
N ASN A 57 -0.30 14.90 5.14
CA ASN A 57 -1.20 15.09 3.99
C ASN A 57 -2.16 13.89 3.82
N ASP A 58 -3.09 13.99 2.86
CA ASP A 58 -4.07 12.93 2.54
C ASP A 58 -3.46 11.55 2.23
N ARG A 59 -2.20 11.54 1.77
CA ARG A 59 -1.50 10.33 1.34
C ARG A 59 -0.64 9.74 2.45
N THR A 60 -0.49 10.44 3.58
CA THR A 60 0.38 10.00 4.67
C THR A 60 -0.11 8.66 5.22
N GLY A 61 0.79 7.69 5.33
CA GLY A 61 0.46 6.34 5.81
C GLY A 61 -0.28 5.47 4.79
N THR A 62 -0.52 5.95 3.57
CA THR A 62 -1.08 5.15 2.47
C THR A 62 0.04 4.56 1.60
N PHE A 63 -0.29 3.59 0.75
CA PHE A 63 0.61 3.10 -0.31
C PHE A 63 1.25 4.24 -1.14
N PHE A 64 0.47 5.30 -1.35
CA PHE A 64 0.80 6.43 -2.19
C PHE A 64 1.64 7.51 -1.48
N ASP A 65 2.01 7.30 -0.22
CA ASP A 65 2.83 8.25 0.53
C ASP A 65 4.19 8.47 -0.14
N ASN A 66 4.57 9.75 -0.31
CA ASN A 66 5.79 10.17 -1.01
C ASN A 66 5.95 9.64 -2.46
N VAL A 67 4.87 9.17 -3.10
CA VAL A 67 4.91 8.68 -4.48
C VAL A 67 4.54 9.80 -5.45
N ARG A 68 5.46 10.22 -6.31
CA ARG A 68 5.22 11.28 -7.31
C ARG A 68 4.73 10.78 -8.68
N LYS A 69 4.85 9.48 -8.94
CA LYS A 69 4.40 8.85 -10.19
C LYS A 69 2.88 8.73 -10.22
N ASP A 70 2.34 8.55 -11.42
CA ASP A 70 0.89 8.50 -11.57
C ASP A 70 0.35 7.22 -10.93
N GLU A 71 -0.83 7.29 -10.34
CA GLU A 71 -1.42 6.09 -9.75
C GLU A 71 -1.73 5.03 -10.82
N SER A 72 -2.04 5.44 -12.06
CA SER A 72 -2.28 4.53 -13.17
C SER A 72 -1.02 3.73 -13.53
N ASP A 73 0.14 4.38 -13.63
CA ASP A 73 1.44 3.72 -13.89
C ASP A 73 1.70 2.61 -12.86
N ILE A 74 1.46 2.90 -11.59
CA ILE A 74 1.75 1.98 -10.49
C ILE A 74 0.76 0.82 -10.48
N LYS A 75 -0.53 1.12 -10.69
CA LYS A 75 -1.56 0.08 -10.84
C LYS A 75 -1.27 -0.84 -12.02
N LEU A 76 -0.77 -0.28 -13.12
CA LEU A 76 -0.36 -1.06 -14.28
C LEU A 76 0.86 -1.94 -13.97
N ALA A 77 1.88 -1.39 -13.30
CA ALA A 77 3.05 -2.16 -12.84
C ALA A 77 2.65 -3.36 -11.96
N ILE A 78 1.77 -3.14 -10.98
CA ILE A 78 1.28 -4.20 -10.09
C ILE A 78 0.50 -5.26 -10.89
N LYS A 79 -0.38 -4.86 -11.81
CA LYS A 79 -1.11 -5.78 -12.68
C LYS A 79 -0.17 -6.63 -13.53
N MET A 80 0.87 -6.04 -14.12
CA MET A 80 1.88 -6.76 -14.90
C MET A 80 2.64 -7.77 -14.05
N ALA A 81 3.02 -7.41 -12.83
CA ALA A 81 3.66 -8.34 -11.90
C ALA A 81 2.75 -9.52 -11.53
N ILE A 82 1.46 -9.27 -11.27
CA ILE A 82 0.45 -10.33 -11.03
C ILE A 82 0.33 -11.28 -12.23
N LYS A 83 0.55 -10.78 -13.46
CA LYS A 83 0.58 -11.59 -14.69
C LYS A 83 1.91 -12.31 -14.91
N GLY A 84 2.85 -12.25 -13.96
CA GLY A 84 4.12 -12.98 -14.00
C GLY A 84 5.24 -12.27 -14.75
N MET A 85 5.08 -10.98 -15.10
CA MET A 85 6.17 -10.23 -15.75
C MET A 85 7.30 -9.96 -14.76
N SER A 86 8.54 -10.06 -15.25
CA SER A 86 9.73 -9.74 -14.46
C SER A 86 9.83 -8.23 -14.18
N ILE A 87 10.53 -7.86 -13.10
CA ILE A 87 10.77 -6.46 -12.76
C ILE A 87 11.43 -5.71 -13.93
N GLN A 88 12.36 -6.34 -14.65
CA GLN A 88 13.02 -5.75 -15.81
C GLN A 88 12.02 -5.49 -16.94
N ALA A 89 11.21 -6.49 -17.31
CA ALA A 89 10.21 -6.32 -18.37
C ALA A 89 9.19 -5.22 -18.04
N ILE A 90 8.76 -5.12 -16.78
CA ILE A 90 7.87 -4.04 -16.32
C ILE A 90 8.57 -2.68 -16.40
N SER A 91 9.85 -2.63 -16.03
CA SER A 91 10.67 -1.43 -16.09
C SER A 91 10.80 -0.90 -17.51
N ASP A 92 11.03 -1.81 -18.46
CA ASP A 92 11.15 -1.52 -19.88
C ASP A 92 9.82 -1.01 -20.45
N VAL A 93 8.71 -1.70 -20.16
CA VAL A 93 7.36 -1.31 -20.63
C VAL A 93 6.91 0.06 -20.08
N LEU A 94 7.26 0.38 -18.84
CA LEU A 94 6.84 1.63 -18.19
C LEU A 94 7.88 2.75 -18.24
N GLU A 95 9.04 2.49 -18.86
CA GLU A 95 10.16 3.44 -18.94
C GLU A 95 10.52 4.06 -17.58
N VAL A 96 10.63 3.20 -16.56
CA VAL A 96 11.06 3.58 -15.21
C VAL A 96 12.31 2.81 -14.82
N GLN A 97 12.91 3.12 -13.67
CA GLN A 97 14.03 2.34 -13.15
C GLN A 97 13.52 1.04 -12.49
N PRO A 98 14.25 -0.09 -12.60
CA PRO A 98 13.83 -1.35 -11.99
C PRO A 98 13.66 -1.24 -10.47
N ALA A 99 14.51 -0.43 -9.82
CA ALA A 99 14.41 -0.13 -8.39
C ALA A 99 13.08 0.57 -8.01
N THR A 100 12.53 1.38 -8.92
CA THR A 100 11.23 2.03 -8.71
C THR A 100 10.10 1.01 -8.73
N VAL A 101 10.12 0.08 -9.70
CA VAL A 101 9.16 -1.03 -9.79
C VAL A 101 9.27 -1.92 -8.55
N SER A 102 10.48 -2.33 -8.17
CA SER A 102 10.73 -3.12 -6.97
C SER A 102 10.16 -2.47 -5.70
N ASN A 103 10.39 -1.16 -5.52
CA ASN A 103 9.83 -0.41 -4.40
C ASN A 103 8.29 -0.36 -4.43
N TRP A 104 7.66 -0.24 -5.60
CA TRP A 104 6.20 -0.33 -5.70
C TRP A 104 5.66 -1.69 -5.31
N LEU A 105 6.28 -2.77 -5.78
CA LEU A 105 5.89 -4.14 -5.42
C LEU A 105 6.09 -4.42 -3.94
N PHE A 106 7.20 -3.98 -3.36
CA PHE A 106 7.46 -4.12 -1.93
C PHE A 106 6.42 -3.39 -1.07
N ARG A 107 6.03 -2.17 -1.47
CA ARG A 107 4.95 -1.43 -0.80
C ARG A 107 3.60 -2.12 -0.94
N ALA A 108 3.34 -2.76 -2.08
CA ALA A 108 2.10 -3.48 -2.31
C ALA A 108 2.04 -4.74 -1.43
N ALA A 109 3.15 -5.50 -1.36
CA ALA A 109 3.29 -6.66 -0.48
C ALA A 109 3.01 -6.29 0.98
N LYS A 110 3.61 -5.21 1.50
CA LYS A 110 3.33 -4.73 2.87
C LYS A 110 1.86 -4.41 3.14
N GLN A 111 1.14 -3.87 2.14
CA GLN A 111 -0.28 -3.61 2.28
C GLN A 111 -1.09 -4.91 2.23
N CYS A 112 -0.68 -5.88 1.40
CA CYS A 112 -1.25 -7.22 1.41
C CYS A 112 -1.06 -7.89 2.77
N ASP A 113 0.09 -7.74 3.43
CA ASP A 113 0.33 -8.32 4.75
C ASP A 113 -0.65 -7.78 5.79
N ILE A 114 -0.88 -6.46 5.82
CA ILE A 114 -1.85 -5.84 6.74
C ILE A 114 -3.27 -6.37 6.49
N VAL A 115 -3.70 -6.40 5.23
CA VAL A 115 -5.02 -6.91 4.85
C VAL A 115 -5.14 -8.39 5.17
N ASN A 116 -4.10 -9.17 4.92
CA ASN A 116 -4.05 -10.59 5.19
C ASN A 116 -4.10 -10.87 6.70
N GLU A 117 -3.36 -10.13 7.52
CA GLU A 117 -3.44 -10.25 8.98
C GLU A 117 -4.86 -10.01 9.50
N ASP A 118 -5.59 -9.06 8.93
CA ASP A 118 -6.96 -8.80 9.33
C ASP A 118 -7.96 -9.84 8.81
N LEU A 119 -7.79 -10.32 7.57
CA LEU A 119 -8.69 -11.32 6.97
C LEU A 119 -8.45 -12.74 7.51
N MET A 120 -7.22 -13.08 7.91
CA MET A 120 -6.85 -14.42 8.35
C MET A 120 -7.21 -14.72 9.82
N LYS A 121 -7.60 -13.71 10.63
CA LYS A 121 -7.92 -13.88 12.06
C LYS A 121 -9.21 -14.68 12.30
N ASP A 122 -10.22 -14.50 11.44
CA ASP A 122 -11.59 -15.03 11.65
C ASP A 122 -12.04 -15.99 10.54
N LEU A 123 -11.15 -16.90 10.13
CA LEU A 123 -11.47 -17.90 9.09
C LEU A 123 -12.35 -19.03 9.65
N ASN A 124 -13.65 -18.98 9.36
CA ASN A 124 -14.58 -20.08 9.62
C ASN A 124 -14.54 -21.10 8.48
N ILE A 125 -13.47 -21.89 8.40
CA ILE A 125 -13.26 -22.93 7.36
C ILE A 125 -13.57 -24.31 7.93
N ARG A 126 -14.29 -25.16 7.19
CA ARG A 126 -14.55 -26.54 7.62
C ARG A 126 -13.28 -27.37 7.47
N LYS A 127 -13.08 -28.35 8.38
CA LYS A 127 -11.92 -29.25 8.36
C LYS A 127 -11.66 -29.90 6.99
N VAL A 128 -12.71 -30.34 6.30
CA VAL A 128 -12.62 -30.97 4.98
C VAL A 128 -12.01 -30.04 3.92
N GLU A 129 -12.41 -28.76 3.93
CA GLU A 129 -11.89 -27.76 2.99
C GLU A 129 -10.41 -27.45 3.27
N MET A 130 -10.01 -27.47 4.55
CA MET A 130 -8.61 -27.28 4.93
C MET A 130 -7.72 -28.45 4.48
N ASP A 131 -8.20 -29.68 4.62
CA ASP A 131 -7.50 -30.88 4.16
C ASP A 131 -7.33 -30.88 2.63
N GLU A 132 -8.36 -30.51 1.88
CA GLU A 132 -8.29 -30.37 0.42
C GLU A 132 -7.26 -29.30 0.00
N LEU A 133 -7.26 -28.15 0.67
CA LEU A 133 -6.27 -27.10 0.44
C LEU A 133 -4.85 -27.58 0.73
N TRP A 134 -4.64 -28.32 1.81
CA TRP A 134 -3.33 -28.85 2.18
C TRP A 134 -2.77 -29.80 1.12
N VAL A 135 -3.60 -30.71 0.59
CA VAL A 135 -3.21 -31.63 -0.50
C VAL A 135 -2.79 -30.85 -1.75
N ILE A 136 -3.44 -29.74 -2.07
CA ILE A 136 -3.07 -28.89 -3.21
C ILE A 136 -1.72 -28.22 -2.97
N VAL A 137 -1.49 -27.69 -1.76
CA VAL A 137 -0.22 -27.04 -1.38
C VAL A 137 0.94 -28.04 -1.43
N GLU A 138 0.78 -29.21 -0.82
CA GLU A 138 1.79 -30.27 -0.78
C GLU A 138 2.19 -30.71 -2.20
N LYS A 139 1.20 -30.93 -3.09
CA LYS A 139 1.46 -31.28 -4.49
C LYS A 139 2.28 -30.22 -5.22
N LYS A 140 1.99 -28.94 -5.01
CA LYS A 140 2.75 -27.84 -5.63
C LYS A 140 4.18 -27.76 -5.11
N LEU A 141 4.38 -27.86 -3.79
CA LEU A 141 5.72 -27.86 -3.19
C LEU A 141 6.58 -29.00 -3.74
N HIS A 142 6.00 -30.19 -3.90
CA HIS A 142 6.71 -31.32 -4.48
C HIS A 142 7.07 -31.12 -5.96
N GLN A 143 6.20 -30.46 -6.75
CA GLN A 143 6.50 -30.10 -8.13
C GLN A 143 7.65 -29.07 -8.22
N GLU A 144 7.64 -28.04 -7.36
CA GLU A 144 8.71 -27.04 -7.30
C GLU A 144 10.06 -27.66 -6.92
N GLN A 145 10.07 -28.59 -5.97
CA GLN A 145 11.28 -29.34 -5.59
C GLN A 145 11.83 -30.16 -6.76
N LYS A 146 10.96 -30.85 -7.50
CA LYS A 146 11.35 -31.61 -8.71
C LYS A 146 11.94 -30.71 -9.79
N LEU A 147 11.34 -29.55 -10.06
CA LEU A 147 11.85 -28.59 -11.04
C LEU A 147 13.24 -28.07 -10.65
N LYS A 148 13.45 -27.71 -9.37
CA LYS A 148 14.75 -27.26 -8.85
C LYS A 148 15.84 -28.34 -8.96
N MET A 149 15.49 -29.61 -8.75
CA MET A 149 16.42 -30.73 -8.91
C MET A 149 16.81 -30.99 -10.38
N MET A 150 15.94 -30.65 -11.35
CA MET A 150 16.24 -30.78 -12.78
C MET A 150 17.11 -29.61 -13.31
N GLU A 151 16.96 -28.39 -12.78
CA GLU A 151 17.77 -27.24 -13.18
C GLU A 151 19.24 -27.31 -12.71
N HIS A 152 19.55 -28.11 -11.68
CA HIS A 152 20.92 -28.34 -11.20
C HIS A 152 21.60 -29.57 -11.85
N GLY A 153 20.92 -30.23 -12.79
CA GLY A 153 21.38 -31.42 -13.50
C GLY A 153 21.56 -31.20 -15.00
N CYS A 154 22.33 -30.18 -15.38
CA CYS A 154 22.93 -30.08 -16.72
C CYS A 154 24.26 -29.32 -16.60
N GLY A 155 25.35 -30.09 -16.51
CA GLY A 155 26.70 -29.62 -16.80
C GLY A 155 27.01 -29.69 -18.28
#